data_AF-A0A1B9G826-F1
#
_entry.id   AF-A0A1B9G826-F1
#
_cell.length_a   1.000
_cell.length_b   1.000
_cell.length_c   1.000
_cell.angle_alpha   90.00
_cell.angle_beta   90.00
_cell.angle_gamma   90.00
#
_symmetry.space_group_name_H-M   'P 1'
#
loop_
_entity.id
_entity.type
_entity.pdbx_description
1 polymer ?
#
loop_
_entity_poly.entity_id
_entity_poly.type
_entity_poly.pdbx_seq_one_letter_code
_entity_poly.pdbx_strand_id
1 'polypeptide(L)'
;MNGSAERQPHFDDIRLSLDPATLDTALGKKKVQAIDIDGNVLYDEERTTNDKLTEQLERIWNEYPNGLLDISEEKLERLPPDADAVKKEERKEDQEEERDPFKMMSRGDMDQLRIEVHEQLNAARNELWFVLELAKTLSASSSFTSQPPPPPNQLPDTAPKKGKPKPPKANEAETKSSSLPASVPQEPPILPPGTFSVTPSSQPSKPSHAQVHELEEVLKAKQQALDECSALIDSAVSELQMMATAGDRFWRDVRKLKDGENGKGQWAIVPKPDFGRTMVAGEKSKDVIIPYSIDEAPRTTRSRCLAAFDLDPTKEDALTFGSRSHLRLKVTLKDISGSVVGSSPVSLGDSSDVRAQMEIAQMEAFDEDLFGVLRYEASQISKSELEPRSVSLPAAEYTLAFELYDTRSASQTPNSPLCDLIVSSARLNLLNIHRYRKTRLVSPISSETTIPTILKPIIHALRYRQLCNTVTTTLTNFSNLFRTAGLEASSNCQMAVGQSSSDAINHFLIGHSLIGHSDAGKISGTYQLDVDGCPGVKIDTIFPFRTNVILSNATFELSNPDELPHILSEEFASQFLHLIFSEIRNRITDASIRSKVFMDELEGVILLGQAGQLRCVNSKYGVRTV
;
A
#
# COMPACT_ATOMS: atom_id res chain seq x y z
N MET A 1 -81.23 -24.86 89.46
CA MET A 1 -80.52 -26.14 89.28
C MET A 1 -79.55 -25.94 88.12
N ASN A 2 -78.26 -26.18 88.40
CA ASN A 2 -77.11 -26.45 87.52
C ASN A 2 -76.96 -25.55 86.27
N GLY A 3 -75.97 -24.67 86.11
CA GLY A 3 -74.60 -24.69 86.60
C GLY A 3 -73.66 -25.08 85.46
N SER A 4 -73.01 -24.09 84.83
CA SER A 4 -71.68 -24.22 84.24
C SER A 4 -71.21 -22.86 83.71
N ALA A 5 -70.21 -22.34 84.39
CA ALA A 5 -69.39 -21.22 83.96
C ALA A 5 -68.48 -21.68 82.82
N GLU A 6 -68.52 -20.97 81.69
CA GLU A 6 -67.45 -21.02 80.70
C GLU A 6 -66.63 -19.73 80.77
N ARG A 7 -65.33 -19.94 80.93
CA ARG A 7 -64.29 -18.96 81.16
C ARG A 7 -64.04 -18.18 79.87
N GLN A 8 -64.02 -16.85 79.98
CA GLN A 8 -63.39 -15.98 78.99
C GLN A 8 -61.92 -16.35 78.82
N PRO A 9 -61.40 -16.53 77.58
CA PRO A 9 -59.97 -16.46 77.33
C PRO A 9 -59.53 -14.99 77.34
N HIS A 10 -58.59 -14.67 78.22
CA HIS A 10 -58.02 -13.34 78.49
C HIS A 10 -57.15 -12.75 77.35
N PHE A 11 -57.42 -13.07 76.07
CA PHE A 11 -56.56 -12.69 74.93
C PHE A 11 -57.28 -12.01 73.75
N ASP A 12 -58.58 -11.77 73.81
CA ASP A 12 -59.33 -11.15 72.70
C ASP A 12 -59.00 -9.66 72.45
N ASP A 13 -58.11 -9.05 73.25
CA ASP A 13 -57.78 -7.63 73.16
C ASP A 13 -56.28 -7.32 72.97
N ILE A 14 -55.52 -8.26 72.41
CA ILE A 14 -54.16 -7.96 71.94
C ILE A 14 -54.21 -7.63 70.44
N ARG A 15 -54.44 -6.36 70.12
CA ARG A 15 -54.20 -5.81 68.78
C ARG A 15 -52.71 -5.53 68.62
N LEU A 16 -51.96 -6.49 68.11
CA LEU A 16 -50.61 -6.26 67.59
C LEU A 16 -50.74 -5.54 66.24
N SER A 17 -50.46 -4.24 66.22
CA SER A 17 -50.22 -3.51 64.97
C SER A 17 -48.88 -3.97 64.41
N LEU A 18 -48.91 -5.03 63.59
CA LEU A 18 -47.78 -5.41 62.76
C LEU A 18 -47.63 -4.36 61.66
N ASP A 19 -46.49 -3.68 61.65
CA ASP A 19 -46.11 -2.77 60.60
C ASP A 19 -46.04 -3.55 59.27
N PRO A 20 -46.76 -3.14 58.19
CA PRO A 20 -46.78 -3.86 56.92
C PRO A 20 -45.39 -4.11 56.34
N ALA A 21 -44.41 -3.28 56.67
CA ALA A 21 -43.01 -3.46 56.28
C ALA A 21 -42.37 -4.75 56.85
N THR A 22 -42.82 -5.22 58.02
CA THR A 22 -42.28 -6.45 58.66
C THR A 22 -42.95 -7.72 58.12
N LEU A 23 -44.18 -7.63 57.62
CA LEU A 23 -44.87 -8.75 56.96
C LEU A 23 -44.37 -8.99 55.54
N ASP A 24 -44.01 -7.93 54.81
CA ASP A 24 -43.50 -8.05 53.43
C ASP A 24 -42.06 -8.58 53.38
N THR A 25 -41.25 -8.37 54.43
CA THR A 25 -39.93 -9.00 54.56
C THR A 25 -40.00 -10.47 54.99
N ALA A 26 -41.00 -10.85 55.81
CA ALA A 26 -41.16 -12.23 56.29
C ALA A 26 -41.82 -13.18 55.26
N LEU A 27 -42.58 -12.65 54.30
CA LEU A 27 -43.34 -13.44 53.32
C LEU A 27 -42.73 -13.49 51.91
N GLY A 28 -41.58 -12.85 51.64
CA GLY A 28 -40.87 -12.98 50.36
C GLY A 28 -41.76 -12.70 49.14
N LYS A 29 -42.59 -11.65 49.18
CA LYS A 29 -43.57 -11.40 48.12
C LYS A 29 -42.90 -10.76 46.90
N LYS A 30 -42.72 -11.59 45.87
CA LYS A 30 -42.51 -11.16 44.48
C LYS A 30 -43.65 -10.24 44.05
N LYS A 31 -43.34 -9.17 43.31
CA LYS A 31 -44.32 -8.24 42.78
C LYS A 31 -45.13 -8.96 41.70
N VAL A 32 -46.47 -8.87 41.74
CA VAL A 32 -47.35 -9.50 40.75
C VAL A 32 -47.41 -8.64 39.49
N GLN A 33 -47.09 -9.21 38.34
CA GLN A 33 -47.05 -8.49 37.05
C GLN A 33 -48.42 -8.49 36.36
N ALA A 34 -49.10 -9.64 36.35
CA ALA A 34 -50.46 -9.78 35.84
C ALA A 34 -51.16 -11.00 36.45
N ILE A 35 -52.49 -11.02 36.43
CA ILE A 35 -53.29 -12.20 36.77
C ILE A 35 -53.98 -12.64 35.48
N ASP A 36 -53.69 -13.85 35.03
CA ASP A 36 -54.33 -14.43 33.84
C ASP A 36 -55.82 -14.70 34.10
N ILE A 37 -56.58 -14.81 33.01
CA ILE A 37 -58.05 -15.00 33.04
C ILE A 37 -58.45 -16.30 33.77
N ASP A 38 -57.55 -17.28 33.84
CA ASP A 38 -57.72 -18.54 34.57
C ASP A 38 -57.39 -18.45 36.07
N GLY A 39 -57.06 -17.26 36.58
CA GLY A 39 -56.75 -17.01 38.00
C GLY A 39 -55.32 -17.35 38.40
N ASN A 40 -54.45 -17.69 37.45
CA ASN A 40 -53.02 -17.87 37.71
C ASN A 40 -52.34 -16.50 37.84
N VAL A 41 -51.64 -16.30 38.95
CA VAL A 41 -50.94 -15.05 39.28
C VAL A 41 -49.52 -15.12 38.73
N LEU A 42 -49.20 -14.34 37.70
CA LEU A 42 -47.87 -14.26 37.11
C LEU A 42 -47.04 -13.24 37.89
N TYR A 43 -45.98 -13.71 38.53
CA TYR A 43 -45.06 -12.87 39.32
C TYR A 43 -43.93 -12.34 38.43
N ASP A 44 -43.45 -11.13 38.69
CA ASP A 44 -42.21 -10.62 38.08
C ASP A 44 -41.09 -11.61 38.39
N GLU A 45 -40.48 -12.15 37.33
CA GLU A 45 -39.26 -12.95 37.45
C GLU A 45 -38.17 -12.04 38.02
N GLU A 46 -37.48 -12.50 39.07
CA GLU A 46 -36.34 -11.77 39.63
C GLU A 46 -35.24 -11.72 38.57
N ARG A 47 -35.20 -10.62 37.81
CA ARG A 47 -34.11 -10.35 36.87
C ARG A 47 -32.79 -10.50 37.63
N THR A 48 -32.03 -11.52 37.26
CA THR A 48 -30.75 -11.79 37.89
C THR A 48 -29.81 -10.62 37.59
N THR A 49 -28.76 -10.45 38.40
CA THR A 49 -27.74 -9.43 38.13
C THR A 49 -27.11 -9.60 36.75
N ASN A 50 -27.11 -10.82 36.22
CA ASN A 50 -26.66 -11.14 34.87
C ASN A 50 -27.63 -10.59 33.82
N ASP A 51 -28.95 -10.70 34.01
CA ASP A 51 -29.92 -10.17 33.04
C ASP A 51 -29.83 -8.64 32.95
N LYS A 52 -29.66 -7.97 34.10
CA LYS A 52 -29.44 -6.51 34.14
C LYS A 52 -28.13 -6.10 33.46
N LEU A 53 -27.07 -6.88 33.66
CA LEU A 53 -25.79 -6.64 33.00
C LEU A 53 -25.86 -6.89 31.49
N THR A 54 -26.63 -7.90 31.07
CA THR A 54 -26.84 -8.20 29.65
C THR A 54 -27.66 -7.10 28.97
N GLU A 55 -28.72 -6.60 29.62
CA GLU A 55 -29.53 -5.46 29.15
C GLU A 55 -28.69 -4.16 29.09
N GLN A 56 -27.78 -3.95 30.04
CA GLN A 56 -26.83 -2.83 30.01
C GLN A 56 -25.79 -2.98 28.89
N LEU A 57 -25.25 -4.18 28.67
CA LEU A 57 -24.32 -4.43 27.57
C LEU A 57 -25.00 -4.29 26.21
N GLU A 58 -26.22 -4.79 26.06
CA GLU A 58 -27.05 -4.63 24.87
C GLU A 58 -27.35 -3.15 24.61
N ARG A 59 -27.69 -2.39 25.66
CA ARG A 59 -27.85 -0.93 25.58
C ARG A 59 -26.57 -0.25 25.10
N ILE A 60 -25.42 -0.57 25.69
CA ILE A 60 -24.12 -0.02 25.25
C ILE A 60 -23.80 -0.42 23.81
N TRP A 61 -24.10 -1.66 23.42
CA TRP A 61 -23.82 -2.13 22.07
C TRP A 61 -24.68 -1.44 21.00
N ASN A 62 -25.92 -1.13 21.34
CA ASN A 62 -26.86 -0.45 20.44
C ASN A 62 -26.65 1.07 20.41
N GLU A 63 -26.25 1.67 21.53
CA GLU A 63 -26.00 3.11 21.61
C GLU A 63 -24.64 3.51 21.04
N TYR A 64 -23.63 2.63 21.02
CA TYR A 64 -22.30 2.95 20.50
C TYR A 64 -22.01 2.16 19.22
N PRO A 65 -22.00 2.80 18.02
CA PRO A 65 -21.89 2.11 16.73
C PRO A 65 -20.57 1.33 16.52
N ASN A 66 -19.53 1.63 17.31
CA ASN A 66 -18.25 0.94 17.30
C ASN A 66 -18.03 0.03 18.55
N GLY A 67 -19.08 -0.17 19.36
CA GLY A 67 -19.05 -0.97 20.60
C GLY A 67 -18.25 -0.34 21.75
N LEU A 68 -17.87 -1.19 22.73
CA LEU A 68 -17.16 -0.80 23.96
C LEU A 68 -15.74 -0.22 23.74
N LEU A 69 -15.19 -0.39 22.53
CA LEU A 69 -13.80 -0.04 22.19
C LEU A 69 -13.60 1.46 21.93
N ASP A 70 -14.68 2.19 21.63
CA ASP A 70 -14.62 3.64 21.36
C ASP A 70 -14.89 4.50 22.60
N ILE A 71 -15.19 3.82 23.73
CA ILE A 71 -15.43 4.41 25.05
C ILE A 71 -14.08 4.59 25.74
N SER A 72 -13.45 5.75 25.57
CA SER A 72 -12.32 6.16 26.40
C SER A 72 -12.81 6.92 27.64
N GLU A 73 -12.09 6.77 28.75
CA GLU A 73 -12.36 7.48 30.01
C GLU A 73 -12.45 9.01 29.80
N GLU A 74 -11.59 9.56 28.92
CA GLU A 74 -11.60 10.98 28.54
C GLU A 74 -12.88 11.43 27.82
N LYS A 75 -13.58 10.54 27.11
CA LYS A 75 -14.87 10.83 26.46
C LYS A 75 -16.03 10.75 27.45
N LEU A 76 -15.96 9.81 28.40
CA LEU A 76 -16.95 9.67 29.48
C LEU A 76 -16.93 10.85 30.44
N GLU A 77 -15.76 11.37 30.79
CA GLU A 77 -15.63 12.55 31.67
C GLU A 77 -16.18 13.85 31.06
N ARG A 78 -16.30 13.91 29.73
CA ARG A 78 -16.85 15.07 29.02
C ARG A 78 -18.38 15.03 28.85
N LEU A 79 -19.01 13.89 29.14
CA LEU A 79 -20.46 13.73 29.02
C LEU A 79 -21.16 14.10 30.35
N PRO A 80 -22.22 14.92 30.33
CA PRO A 80 -23.02 15.21 31.51
C PRO A 80 -23.66 13.93 32.08
N PRO A 81 -23.79 13.79 33.41
CA PRO A 81 -24.27 12.56 34.05
C PRO A 81 -25.71 12.14 33.69
N ASP A 82 -26.51 13.03 33.09
CA ASP A 82 -27.90 12.77 32.69
C ASP A 82 -28.14 12.88 31.17
N ALA A 83 -27.09 12.99 30.35
CA ALA A 83 -27.24 13.06 28.90
C ALA A 83 -27.11 11.67 28.28
N ASP A 84 -28.16 11.20 27.58
CA ASP A 84 -28.05 10.03 26.70
C ASP A 84 -26.93 10.30 25.67
N ALA A 85 -25.94 9.40 25.62
CA ALA A 85 -24.69 9.62 24.87
C ALA A 85 -24.89 9.68 23.35
N VAL A 86 -26.02 9.16 22.86
CA VAL A 86 -26.48 9.32 21.48
C VAL A 86 -27.87 9.93 21.54
N LYS A 87 -28.08 11.01 20.79
CA LYS A 87 -29.42 11.53 20.54
C LYS A 87 -30.22 10.34 20.01
N LYS A 88 -31.21 9.87 20.78
CA LYS A 88 -32.23 8.96 20.27
C LYS A 88 -32.64 9.51 18.92
N GLU A 89 -32.25 8.84 17.84
CA GLU A 89 -32.90 9.06 16.57
C GLU A 89 -34.36 8.71 16.86
N GLU A 90 -35.19 9.74 17.05
CA GLU A 90 -36.62 9.58 16.91
C GLU A 90 -36.76 8.76 15.64
N ARG A 91 -37.32 7.54 15.77
CA ARG A 91 -37.71 6.73 14.63
C ARG A 91 -38.47 7.69 13.74
N LYS A 92 -37.83 8.18 12.69
CA LYS A 92 -38.52 8.85 11.61
C LYS A 92 -39.49 7.77 11.14
N GLU A 93 -40.77 7.96 11.43
CA GLU A 93 -41.83 7.24 10.73
C GLU A 93 -41.42 7.22 9.27
N ASP A 94 -41.40 6.02 8.69
CA ASP A 94 -40.87 5.66 7.38
C ASP A 94 -41.15 6.75 6.33
N GLN A 95 -40.34 7.80 6.32
CA GLN A 95 -40.12 8.57 5.14
C GLN A 95 -39.30 7.60 4.32
N GLU A 96 -39.92 7.09 3.26
CA GLU A 96 -39.24 6.48 2.14
C GLU A 96 -38.13 7.47 1.73
N GLU A 97 -36.97 7.37 2.38
CA GLU A 97 -35.75 7.96 1.86
C GLU A 97 -35.63 7.30 0.50
N GLU A 98 -35.87 8.09 -0.56
CA GLU A 98 -35.68 7.68 -1.94
C GLU A 98 -34.35 6.93 -1.96
N ARG A 99 -34.44 5.60 -2.04
CA ARG A 99 -33.26 4.75 -1.98
C ARG A 99 -32.42 5.21 -3.14
N ASP A 100 -31.28 5.81 -2.83
CA ASP A 100 -30.32 6.18 -3.85
C ASP A 100 -30.02 4.89 -4.64
N PRO A 101 -30.49 4.78 -5.90
CA PRO A 101 -30.35 3.55 -6.66
C PRO A 101 -28.89 3.18 -6.86
N PHE A 102 -27.97 4.13 -6.69
CA PHE A 102 -26.54 3.94 -6.84
C PHE A 102 -25.84 3.40 -5.58
N LYS A 103 -26.51 3.34 -4.44
CA LYS A 103 -25.92 2.80 -3.21
C LYS A 103 -26.02 1.27 -3.21
N MET A 104 -24.87 0.60 -3.29
CA MET A 104 -24.81 -0.86 -3.12
C MET A 104 -25.49 -1.28 -1.80
N MET A 105 -26.45 -2.21 -1.89
CA MET A 105 -27.14 -2.76 -0.72
C MET A 105 -26.13 -3.35 0.27
N SER A 106 -26.35 -3.07 1.56
CA SER A 106 -25.57 -3.69 2.61
C SER A 106 -25.82 -5.20 2.64
N ARG A 107 -24.88 -5.96 3.20
CA ARG A 107 -25.08 -7.39 3.45
C ARG A 107 -26.32 -7.64 4.31
N GLY A 108 -26.60 -6.76 5.29
CA GLY A 108 -27.79 -6.83 6.12
C GLY A 108 -29.07 -6.72 5.29
N ASP A 109 -29.15 -5.72 4.42
CA ASP A 109 -30.29 -5.48 3.53
C ASP A 109 -30.51 -6.68 2.58
N MET A 110 -29.42 -7.26 2.06
CA MET A 110 -29.48 -8.45 1.20
C MET A 110 -29.99 -9.70 1.93
N ASP A 111 -29.60 -9.88 3.20
CA ASP A 111 -30.09 -10.98 4.01
C ASP A 111 -31.57 -10.76 4.40
N GLN A 112 -32.00 -9.53 4.66
CA GLN A 112 -33.40 -9.18 4.86
C GLN A 112 -34.24 -9.43 3.61
N LEU A 113 -33.78 -9.01 2.43
CA LEU A 113 -34.45 -9.27 1.17
C LEU A 113 -34.54 -10.78 0.88
N ARG A 114 -33.51 -11.55 1.24
CA ARG A 114 -33.56 -13.03 1.14
C ARG A 114 -34.66 -13.61 2.04
N ILE A 115 -34.81 -13.11 3.26
CA ILE A 115 -35.86 -13.55 4.19
C ILE A 115 -37.24 -13.21 3.63
N GLU A 116 -37.45 -11.98 3.19
CA GLU A 116 -38.72 -11.51 2.63
C GLU A 116 -39.12 -12.32 1.38
N VAL A 117 -38.19 -12.49 0.42
CA VAL A 117 -38.43 -13.31 -0.77
C VAL A 117 -38.73 -14.76 -0.39
N HIS A 118 -38.04 -15.30 0.62
CA HIS A 118 -38.30 -16.66 1.07
C HIS A 118 -39.69 -16.81 1.70
N GLU A 119 -40.14 -15.83 2.47
CA GLU A 119 -41.48 -15.79 3.07
C GLU A 119 -42.57 -15.69 2.00
N GLN A 120 -42.46 -14.74 1.08
CA GLN A 120 -43.40 -14.58 -0.04
C GLN A 120 -43.49 -15.85 -0.89
N LEU A 121 -42.34 -16.47 -1.19
CA LEU A 121 -42.30 -17.70 -1.97
C LEU A 121 -42.91 -18.89 -1.22
N ASN A 122 -42.74 -18.97 0.10
CA ASN A 122 -43.38 -19.98 0.93
C ASN A 122 -44.90 -19.75 1.04
N ALA A 123 -45.36 -18.51 1.17
CA ALA A 123 -46.78 -18.17 1.17
C ALA A 123 -47.45 -18.60 -0.14
N ALA A 124 -46.86 -18.20 -1.29
CA ALA A 124 -47.35 -18.61 -2.61
C ALA A 124 -47.33 -20.14 -2.79
N ARG A 125 -46.28 -20.82 -2.28
CA ARG A 125 -46.20 -22.28 -2.29
C ARG A 125 -47.34 -22.91 -1.48
N ASN A 126 -47.68 -22.37 -0.31
CA ASN A 126 -48.74 -22.87 0.55
C ASN A 126 -50.12 -22.68 -0.09
N GLU A 127 -50.37 -21.54 -0.74
CA GLU A 127 -51.60 -21.30 -1.49
C GLU A 127 -51.75 -22.26 -2.67
N LEU A 128 -50.68 -22.44 -3.46
CA LEU A 128 -50.67 -23.40 -4.56
C LEU A 128 -50.85 -24.84 -4.07
N TRP A 129 -50.29 -25.17 -2.90
CA TRP A 129 -50.49 -26.47 -2.28
C TRP A 129 -51.95 -26.68 -1.87
N PHE A 130 -52.62 -25.65 -1.33
CA PHE A 130 -54.06 -25.71 -1.03
C PHE A 130 -54.90 -25.91 -2.30
N VAL A 131 -54.61 -25.17 -3.37
CA VAL A 131 -55.28 -25.34 -4.66
C VAL A 131 -55.05 -26.74 -5.23
N LEU A 132 -53.84 -27.27 -5.09
CA LEU A 132 -53.52 -28.64 -5.51
C LEU A 132 -54.32 -29.68 -4.72
N GLU A 133 -54.44 -29.54 -3.40
CA GLU A 133 -55.26 -30.44 -2.57
C GLU A 133 -56.76 -30.32 -2.90
N LEU A 134 -57.25 -29.11 -3.16
CA LEU A 134 -58.62 -28.89 -3.62
C LEU A 134 -58.87 -29.55 -4.99
N ALA A 135 -57.91 -29.44 -5.92
CA ALA A 135 -58.00 -30.10 -7.23
C ALA A 135 -57.94 -31.63 -7.11
N LYS A 136 -57.07 -32.18 -6.24
CA LYS A 136 -56.99 -33.62 -5.95
C LYS A 136 -58.29 -34.14 -5.35
N THR A 137 -58.84 -33.44 -4.36
CA THR A 137 -60.11 -33.82 -3.72
C THR A 137 -61.28 -33.74 -4.70
N LEU A 138 -61.37 -32.71 -5.55
CA LEU A 138 -62.37 -32.63 -6.62
C LEU A 138 -62.21 -33.76 -7.65
N SER A 139 -60.98 -34.05 -8.07
CA SER A 139 -60.70 -35.13 -9.03
C SER A 139 -61.11 -36.50 -8.48
N ALA A 140 -60.75 -36.80 -7.23
CA ALA A 140 -61.19 -38.00 -6.53
C ALA A 140 -62.72 -38.07 -6.35
N SER A 141 -63.36 -36.92 -6.10
CA SER A 141 -64.82 -36.81 -5.94
C SER A 141 -65.60 -36.93 -7.26
N SER A 142 -64.99 -36.59 -8.40
CA SER A 142 -65.65 -36.70 -9.70
C SER A 142 -66.08 -38.14 -10.02
N SER A 143 -65.32 -39.12 -9.51
CA SER A 143 -65.60 -40.56 -9.63
C SER A 143 -66.85 -41.01 -8.85
N PHE A 144 -67.33 -40.19 -7.90
CA PHE A 144 -68.53 -40.47 -7.09
C PHE A 144 -69.83 -39.95 -7.75
N THR A 145 -69.74 -39.07 -8.75
CA THR A 145 -70.91 -38.36 -9.30
C THR A 145 -71.61 -39.08 -10.46
N SER A 146 -71.09 -40.22 -10.94
CA SER A 146 -71.62 -40.92 -12.12
C SER A 146 -72.87 -41.79 -11.88
N GLN A 147 -73.47 -41.78 -10.68
CA GLN A 147 -74.79 -42.39 -10.46
C GLN A 147 -75.73 -41.41 -9.75
N PRO A 148 -76.70 -40.78 -10.45
CA PRO A 148 -77.84 -40.20 -9.76
C PRO A 148 -78.57 -41.33 -9.00
N PRO A 149 -79.04 -41.10 -7.76
CA PRO A 149 -79.81 -42.11 -7.04
C PRO A 149 -81.04 -42.49 -7.87
N PRO A 150 -81.29 -43.80 -8.11
CA PRO A 150 -82.48 -44.23 -8.80
C PRO A 150 -83.73 -43.83 -7.98
N PRO A 151 -84.83 -43.41 -8.63
CA PRO A 151 -86.06 -43.07 -7.94
C PRO A 151 -86.60 -44.28 -7.16
N PRO A 152 -87.20 -44.08 -5.96
CA PRO A 152 -87.62 -45.16 -5.09
C PRO A 152 -88.94 -45.75 -5.61
N ASN A 153 -88.85 -46.66 -6.57
CA ASN A 153 -89.81 -47.74 -6.80
C ASN A 153 -89.39 -48.56 -8.02
N GLN A 154 -88.76 -49.70 -7.80
CA GLN A 154 -88.97 -50.90 -8.60
C GLN A 154 -88.39 -52.13 -7.88
N LEU A 155 -89.28 -53.13 -7.70
CA LEU A 155 -89.03 -54.46 -7.13
C LEU A 155 -88.20 -55.34 -8.10
N PRO A 156 -87.57 -56.41 -7.58
CA PRO A 156 -86.50 -57.12 -8.26
C PRO A 156 -87.04 -58.20 -9.20
N ASP A 157 -86.39 -58.38 -10.34
CA ASP A 157 -86.56 -59.60 -11.14
C ASP A 157 -85.22 -60.25 -11.48
N THR A 158 -85.32 -61.56 -11.53
CA THR A 158 -84.28 -62.54 -11.23
C THR A 158 -83.38 -62.94 -12.40
N ALA A 159 -82.16 -63.34 -12.01
CA ALA A 159 -81.40 -64.50 -12.52
C ALA A 159 -80.41 -64.35 -13.71
N PRO A 160 -79.34 -65.17 -13.73
CA PRO A 160 -78.03 -64.80 -14.25
C PRO A 160 -77.60 -65.58 -15.52
N LYS A 161 -76.70 -65.03 -16.33
CA LYS A 161 -75.94 -65.84 -17.32
C LYS A 161 -74.44 -65.54 -17.29
N LYS A 162 -73.71 -66.63 -16.99
CA LYS A 162 -72.26 -66.83 -17.09
C LYS A 162 -71.74 -66.60 -18.51
N GLY A 163 -70.56 -65.98 -18.61
CA GLY A 163 -69.73 -66.00 -19.83
C GLY A 163 -68.34 -65.38 -19.60
N LYS A 164 -67.35 -66.21 -19.27
CA LYS A 164 -65.91 -65.96 -19.50
C LYS A 164 -65.54 -66.46 -20.92
N PRO A 165 -64.32 -66.27 -21.44
CA PRO A 165 -63.49 -65.06 -21.64
C PRO A 165 -62.85 -65.03 -23.06
N LYS A 166 -62.29 -63.90 -23.54
CA LYS A 166 -60.96 -63.81 -24.20
C LYS A 166 -60.67 -62.40 -24.80
N PRO A 167 -59.37 -62.06 -24.96
CA PRO A 167 -58.89 -60.71 -25.30
C PRO A 167 -58.65 -60.53 -26.81
N PRO A 168 -58.33 -59.32 -27.26
CA PRO A 168 -57.37 -59.16 -28.34
C PRO A 168 -56.16 -58.29 -27.95
N LYS A 169 -55.01 -58.78 -28.42
CA LYS A 169 -53.72 -58.10 -28.51
C LYS A 169 -53.68 -57.26 -29.80
N ALA A 170 -52.91 -56.16 -29.71
CA ALA A 170 -51.96 -55.65 -30.70
C ALA A 170 -52.47 -54.89 -31.94
N ASN A 171 -52.19 -53.58 -32.03
CA ASN A 171 -51.07 -52.98 -32.81
C ASN A 171 -51.28 -51.46 -32.95
N GLU A 172 -50.33 -50.66 -32.46
CA GLU A 172 -49.40 -49.84 -33.27
C GLU A 172 -50.07 -48.77 -34.13
N ALA A 173 -49.96 -47.51 -33.71
CA ALA A 173 -49.12 -46.49 -34.38
C ALA A 173 -49.49 -45.07 -33.91
N GLU A 174 -48.46 -44.35 -33.46
CA GLU A 174 -48.23 -42.91 -33.69
C GLU A 174 -49.34 -41.90 -33.35
N THR A 175 -49.25 -41.30 -32.16
CA THR A 175 -49.20 -39.83 -32.07
C THR A 175 -48.46 -39.40 -30.79
N LYS A 176 -47.26 -38.85 -30.97
CA LYS A 176 -46.54 -38.10 -29.93
C LYS A 176 -47.31 -36.81 -29.67
N SER A 177 -48.15 -36.80 -28.64
CA SER A 177 -48.46 -35.60 -27.87
C SER A 177 -47.98 -35.82 -26.45
N SER A 178 -46.92 -35.10 -26.10
CA SER A 178 -46.34 -34.93 -24.76
C SER A 178 -47.42 -34.83 -23.68
N SER A 179 -47.74 -35.96 -23.04
CA SER A 179 -48.43 -35.98 -21.75
C SER A 179 -47.40 -35.77 -20.64
N LEU A 180 -47.69 -34.78 -19.79
CA LEU A 180 -47.00 -34.43 -18.55
C LEU A 180 -46.44 -35.65 -17.78
N PRO A 181 -45.20 -35.58 -17.26
CA PRO A 181 -44.70 -36.54 -16.30
C PRO A 181 -45.09 -36.09 -14.89
N ALA A 182 -46.07 -36.74 -14.26
CA ALA A 182 -46.20 -36.73 -12.79
C ALA A 182 -47.25 -37.76 -12.34
N SER A 183 -46.90 -39.04 -12.30
CA SER A 183 -47.49 -39.91 -11.28
C SER A 183 -46.86 -39.52 -9.94
N VAL A 184 -47.43 -38.52 -9.29
CA VAL A 184 -47.16 -38.27 -7.87
C VAL A 184 -47.61 -39.53 -7.11
N PRO A 185 -46.80 -40.08 -6.18
CA PRO A 185 -47.26 -41.19 -5.34
C PRO A 185 -48.59 -40.79 -4.67
N GLN A 186 -49.62 -41.61 -4.85
CA GLN A 186 -50.96 -41.39 -4.29
C GLN A 186 -50.89 -41.52 -2.77
N GLU A 187 -50.51 -40.45 -2.09
CA GLU A 187 -50.88 -40.23 -0.71
C GLU A 187 -52.39 -39.92 -0.68
N PRO A 188 -53.19 -40.58 0.18
CA PRO A 188 -54.63 -40.38 0.19
C PRO A 188 -54.95 -38.91 0.49
N PRO A 189 -55.94 -38.31 -0.21
CA PRO A 189 -56.33 -36.92 0.03
C PRO A 189 -56.70 -36.71 1.49
N ILE A 190 -56.29 -35.57 2.06
CA ILE A 190 -56.49 -35.23 3.48
C ILE A 190 -58.00 -35.17 3.82
N LEU A 191 -58.82 -34.77 2.86
CA LEU A 191 -60.28 -34.74 2.98
C LEU A 191 -60.91 -35.95 2.28
N PRO A 192 -61.99 -36.52 2.84
CA PRO A 192 -62.68 -37.64 2.23
C PRO A 192 -63.25 -37.27 0.85
N PRO A 193 -63.22 -38.18 -0.13
CA PRO A 193 -63.87 -38.00 -1.43
C PRO A 193 -65.36 -37.69 -1.26
N GLY A 194 -65.88 -36.73 -2.01
CA GLY A 194 -67.28 -36.27 -1.98
C GLY A 194 -67.54 -34.98 -1.19
N THR A 195 -66.52 -34.41 -0.55
CA THR A 195 -66.64 -33.16 0.22
C THR A 195 -67.04 -31.95 -0.65
N PHE A 196 -66.58 -31.91 -1.90
CA PHE A 196 -66.88 -30.83 -2.84
C PHE A 196 -67.55 -31.39 -4.11
N SER A 197 -68.55 -30.67 -4.63
CA SER A 197 -69.23 -31.01 -5.88
C SER A 197 -69.23 -29.81 -6.83
N VAL A 198 -69.06 -30.07 -8.12
CA VAL A 198 -69.11 -29.03 -9.16
C VAL A 198 -70.54 -28.94 -9.68
N THR A 199 -71.23 -27.83 -9.39
CA THR A 199 -72.56 -27.57 -9.92
C THR A 199 -72.44 -26.63 -11.12
N PRO A 200 -72.89 -27.01 -12.33
CA PRO A 200 -72.88 -26.10 -13.48
C PRO A 200 -73.83 -24.93 -13.20
N SER A 201 -73.26 -23.73 -13.10
CA SER A 201 -74.01 -22.47 -12.92
C SER A 201 -74.19 -21.77 -14.27
N SER A 202 -75.28 -21.00 -14.42
CA SER A 202 -75.47 -20.12 -15.58
C SER A 202 -74.39 -19.05 -15.66
N GLN A 203 -74.04 -18.64 -16.88
CA GLN A 203 -73.04 -17.60 -17.13
C GLN A 203 -73.36 -16.34 -16.29
N PRO A 204 -72.38 -15.74 -15.59
CA PRO A 204 -72.64 -14.58 -14.73
C PRO A 204 -73.31 -13.46 -15.53
N SER A 205 -74.29 -12.78 -14.93
CA SER A 205 -74.98 -11.65 -15.55
C SER A 205 -73.98 -10.55 -15.93
N LYS A 206 -74.32 -9.73 -16.93
CA LYS A 206 -73.49 -8.60 -17.35
C LYS A 206 -73.04 -7.78 -16.12
N PRO A 207 -71.73 -7.44 -16.02
CA PRO A 207 -71.19 -6.79 -14.83
C PRO A 207 -71.88 -5.45 -14.58
N SER A 208 -72.08 -5.13 -13.30
CA SER A 208 -72.66 -3.84 -12.90
C SER A 208 -71.68 -2.69 -13.17
N HIS A 209 -72.17 -1.45 -13.27
CA HIS A 209 -71.32 -0.28 -13.49
C HIS A 209 -70.24 -0.12 -12.40
N ALA A 210 -70.53 -0.51 -11.16
CA ALA A 210 -69.56 -0.50 -10.07
C ALA A 210 -68.41 -1.49 -10.31
N GLN A 211 -68.72 -2.69 -10.81
CA GLN A 211 -67.71 -3.69 -11.17
C GLN A 211 -66.87 -3.25 -12.38
N VAL A 212 -67.45 -2.50 -13.33
CA VAL A 212 -66.70 -1.94 -14.46
C VAL A 212 -65.70 -0.88 -13.97
N HIS A 213 -66.09 -0.01 -13.06
CA HIS A 213 -65.18 0.99 -12.47
C HIS A 213 -64.02 0.33 -11.71
N GLU A 214 -64.30 -0.69 -10.90
CA GLU A 214 -63.27 -1.46 -10.20
C GLU A 214 -62.30 -2.13 -11.19
N LEU A 215 -62.79 -2.68 -12.30
CA LEU A 215 -61.94 -3.23 -13.36
C LEU A 215 -61.10 -2.15 -14.07
N GLU A 216 -61.64 -0.95 -14.27
CA GLU A 216 -60.89 0.18 -14.82
C GLU A 216 -59.77 0.65 -13.88
N GLU A 217 -60.02 0.68 -12.57
CA GLU A 217 -59.00 0.95 -11.56
C GLU A 217 -57.91 -0.12 -11.55
N VAL A 218 -58.29 -1.40 -11.61
CA VAL A 218 -57.32 -2.51 -11.73
C VAL A 218 -56.49 -2.39 -13.02
N LEU A 219 -57.11 -1.96 -14.13
CA LEU A 219 -56.39 -1.75 -15.39
C LEU A 219 -55.40 -0.58 -15.27
N LYS A 220 -55.81 0.54 -14.67
CA LYS A 220 -54.91 1.68 -14.40
C LYS A 220 -53.75 1.29 -13.49
N ALA A 221 -54.03 0.59 -12.39
CA ALA A 221 -52.99 0.09 -11.48
C ALA A 221 -52.01 -0.84 -12.22
N LYS A 222 -52.51 -1.72 -13.10
CA LYS A 222 -51.67 -2.56 -13.94
C LYS A 222 -50.81 -1.73 -14.91
N GLN A 223 -51.37 -0.70 -15.55
CA GLN A 223 -50.61 0.16 -16.45
C GLN A 223 -49.51 0.92 -15.70
N GLN A 224 -49.83 1.48 -14.53
CA GLN A 224 -48.87 2.14 -13.67
C GLN A 224 -47.73 1.18 -13.27
N ALA A 225 -48.07 -0.04 -12.85
CA ALA A 225 -47.05 -1.04 -12.53
C ALA A 225 -46.17 -1.40 -13.75
N LEU A 226 -46.73 -1.44 -14.96
CA LEU A 226 -45.97 -1.65 -16.20
C LEU A 226 -45.03 -0.48 -16.51
N ASP A 227 -45.48 0.75 -16.28
CA ASP A 227 -44.66 1.95 -16.47
C ASP A 227 -43.51 1.99 -15.45
N GLU A 228 -43.77 1.67 -14.19
CA GLU A 228 -42.75 1.50 -13.15
C GLU A 228 -41.75 0.40 -13.49
N CYS A 229 -42.23 -0.76 -13.97
CA CYS A 229 -41.36 -1.84 -14.45
C CYS A 229 -40.47 -1.39 -15.62
N SER A 230 -41.01 -0.59 -16.54
CA SER A 230 -40.23 -0.06 -17.67
C SER A 230 -39.13 0.89 -17.20
N ALA A 231 -39.43 1.78 -16.26
CA ALA A 231 -38.46 2.70 -15.68
C ALA A 231 -37.33 1.95 -14.93
N LEU A 232 -37.68 0.89 -14.21
CA LEU A 232 -36.69 0.02 -13.55
C LEU A 232 -35.78 -0.68 -14.55
N ILE A 233 -36.34 -1.16 -15.67
CA ILE A 233 -35.55 -1.77 -16.74
C ILE A 233 -34.60 -0.74 -17.36
N ASP A 234 -35.08 0.47 -17.64
CA ASP A 234 -34.25 1.53 -18.22
C ASP A 234 -33.10 1.94 -17.28
N SER A 235 -33.36 2.03 -15.97
CA SER A 235 -32.33 2.28 -14.95
C SER A 235 -31.28 1.16 -14.95
N ALA A 236 -31.74 -0.10 -14.93
CA ALA A 236 -30.84 -1.26 -14.96
C ALA A 236 -30.01 -1.31 -16.26
N VAL A 237 -30.59 -0.94 -17.40
CA VAL A 237 -29.86 -0.85 -18.68
C VAL A 237 -28.79 0.24 -18.63
N SER A 238 -29.09 1.41 -18.05
CA SER A 238 -28.12 2.48 -17.85
C SER A 238 -26.94 2.04 -16.97
N GLU A 239 -27.21 1.35 -15.86
CA GLU A 239 -26.17 0.78 -15.00
C GLU A 239 -25.32 -0.27 -15.71
N LEU A 240 -25.95 -1.19 -16.45
CA LEU A 240 -25.24 -2.19 -17.26
C LEU A 240 -24.38 -1.51 -18.33
N GLN A 241 -24.83 -0.41 -18.91
CA GLN A 241 -24.05 0.37 -19.87
C GLN A 241 -22.85 1.05 -19.19
N MET A 242 -23.04 1.64 -18.00
CA MET A 242 -21.93 2.18 -17.22
C MET A 242 -20.89 1.10 -16.89
N MET A 243 -21.33 -0.06 -16.41
CA MET A 243 -20.46 -1.21 -16.14
C MET A 243 -19.76 -1.72 -17.39
N ALA A 244 -20.44 -1.77 -18.54
CA ALA A 244 -19.85 -2.15 -19.82
C ALA A 244 -18.75 -1.17 -20.25
N THR A 245 -18.99 0.14 -20.13
CA THR A 245 -17.98 1.16 -20.45
C THR A 245 -16.78 1.12 -19.50
N ALA A 246 -17.00 0.85 -18.21
CA ALA A 246 -15.93 0.62 -17.24
C ALA A 246 -15.11 -0.64 -17.59
N GLY A 247 -15.79 -1.72 -17.99
CA GLY A 247 -15.14 -2.94 -18.49
C GLY A 247 -14.30 -2.70 -19.75
N ASP A 248 -14.79 -1.90 -20.69
CA ASP A 248 -14.05 -1.53 -21.90
C ASP A 248 -12.81 -0.68 -21.58
N ARG A 249 -12.92 0.27 -20.64
CA ARG A 249 -11.78 1.05 -20.12
C ARG A 249 -10.75 0.13 -19.47
N PHE A 250 -11.19 -0.74 -18.56
CA PHE A 250 -10.35 -1.75 -17.93
C PHE A 250 -9.56 -2.59 -18.94
N TRP A 251 -10.23 -3.19 -19.94
CA TRP A 251 -9.53 -4.02 -20.93
C TRP A 251 -8.66 -3.21 -21.89
N ARG A 252 -8.94 -1.92 -22.10
CA ARG A 252 -8.08 -1.02 -22.86
C ARG A 252 -6.79 -0.74 -22.09
N ASP A 253 -6.90 -0.46 -20.80
CA ASP A 253 -5.75 -0.12 -19.94
C ASP A 253 -4.90 -1.35 -19.63
N VAL A 254 -5.51 -2.51 -19.39
CA VAL A 254 -4.82 -3.80 -19.29
C VAL A 254 -4.02 -4.09 -20.57
N ARG A 255 -4.61 -3.90 -21.76
CA ARG A 255 -3.88 -4.07 -23.03
C ARG A 255 -2.75 -3.06 -23.18
N LYS A 256 -2.99 -1.79 -22.81
CA LYS A 256 -1.97 -0.74 -22.84
C LYS A 256 -0.74 -1.14 -22.00
N LEU A 257 -0.95 -1.68 -20.80
CA LEU A 257 0.15 -2.14 -19.94
C LEU A 257 0.79 -3.44 -20.42
N LYS A 258 0.01 -4.37 -20.99
CA LYS A 258 0.50 -5.67 -21.46
C LYS A 258 1.34 -5.56 -22.73
N ASP A 259 0.82 -4.83 -23.72
CA ASP A 259 1.43 -4.76 -25.05
C ASP A 259 2.59 -3.76 -25.07
N GLY A 260 2.53 -2.74 -24.19
CA GLY A 260 3.52 -1.67 -24.08
C GLY A 260 3.55 -0.76 -25.32
N GLU A 261 4.46 0.21 -25.33
CA GLU A 261 4.70 1.03 -26.53
C GLU A 261 5.71 0.33 -27.43
N ASN A 262 5.27 -0.12 -28.60
CA ASN A 262 6.10 -0.82 -29.58
C ASN A 262 6.78 -2.09 -29.01
N GLY A 263 6.11 -2.80 -28.11
CA GLY A 263 6.63 -4.01 -27.46
C GLY A 263 7.69 -3.77 -26.38
N LYS A 264 7.95 -2.51 -26.01
CA LYS A 264 8.81 -2.14 -24.87
C LYS A 264 7.96 -1.73 -23.67
N GLY A 265 8.46 -2.03 -22.46
CA GLY A 265 7.78 -1.66 -21.21
C GLY A 265 6.53 -2.48 -20.90
N GLN A 266 6.56 -3.78 -21.25
CA GLN A 266 5.47 -4.70 -20.93
C GLN A 266 5.44 -4.95 -19.41
N TRP A 267 4.27 -4.78 -18.81
CA TRP A 267 4.07 -5.08 -17.40
C TRP A 267 3.62 -6.52 -17.21
N ALA A 268 4.06 -7.14 -16.11
CA ALA A 268 3.58 -8.45 -15.71
C ALA A 268 2.14 -8.31 -15.21
N ILE A 269 1.21 -8.99 -15.88
CA ILE A 269 -0.21 -8.99 -15.53
C ILE A 269 -0.58 -10.37 -15.02
N VAL A 270 -0.93 -10.47 -13.73
CA VAL A 270 -1.15 -11.74 -13.04
C VAL A 270 -2.62 -11.85 -12.63
N PRO A 271 -3.29 -13.00 -12.81
CA PRO A 271 -4.63 -13.20 -12.28
C PRO A 271 -4.64 -13.03 -10.75
N LYS A 272 -5.62 -12.30 -10.21
CA LYS A 272 -5.76 -12.14 -8.76
C LYS A 272 -6.05 -13.52 -8.15
N PRO A 273 -5.27 -13.97 -7.14
CA PRO A 273 -5.57 -15.22 -6.46
C PRO A 273 -6.84 -15.05 -5.64
N ASP A 274 -7.87 -15.85 -5.94
CA ASP A 274 -9.07 -15.94 -5.10
C ASP A 274 -8.74 -16.78 -3.85
N PHE A 275 -8.43 -16.11 -2.74
CA PHE A 275 -8.02 -16.77 -1.48
C PHE A 275 -9.10 -17.69 -0.86
N GLY A 276 -10.31 -17.74 -1.42
CA GLY A 276 -11.42 -18.59 -0.97
C GLY A 276 -11.79 -19.75 -1.90
N ARG A 277 -11.20 -19.87 -3.09
CA ARG A 277 -11.48 -20.95 -4.04
C ARG A 277 -10.18 -21.45 -4.66
N THR A 278 -9.89 -22.74 -4.52
CA THR A 278 -8.86 -23.39 -5.35
C THR A 278 -9.34 -23.34 -6.78
N MET A 279 -8.81 -22.42 -7.60
CA MET A 279 -9.19 -22.34 -9.01
C MET A 279 -8.94 -23.68 -9.69
N VAL A 280 -9.97 -24.22 -10.32
CA VAL A 280 -9.85 -25.42 -11.15
C VAL A 280 -9.16 -25.01 -12.46
N ALA A 281 -8.30 -25.88 -13.02
CA ALA A 281 -7.60 -25.60 -14.27
C ALA A 281 -8.60 -25.22 -15.38
N GLY A 282 -8.50 -23.98 -15.89
CA GLY A 282 -9.39 -23.42 -16.91
C GLY A 282 -10.35 -22.34 -16.41
N GLU A 283 -10.48 -22.15 -15.09
CA GLU A 283 -11.24 -21.05 -14.50
C GLU A 283 -10.45 -19.74 -14.64
N LYS A 284 -11.07 -18.73 -15.26
CA LYS A 284 -10.44 -17.41 -15.45
C LYS A 284 -10.71 -16.57 -14.21
N SER A 285 -9.68 -15.98 -13.61
CA SER A 285 -9.86 -15.01 -12.53
C SER A 285 -10.71 -13.84 -13.02
N LYS A 286 -11.60 -13.34 -12.16
CA LYS A 286 -12.43 -12.17 -12.47
C LYS A 286 -11.65 -10.87 -12.45
N ASP A 287 -10.55 -10.86 -11.69
CA ASP A 287 -9.74 -9.67 -11.44
C ASP A 287 -8.25 -9.98 -11.66
N VAL A 288 -7.47 -8.92 -11.78
CA VAL A 288 -6.08 -8.93 -12.21
C VAL A 288 -5.26 -8.03 -11.30
N ILE A 289 -4.08 -8.51 -10.93
CA ILE A 289 -3.09 -7.77 -10.15
C ILE A 289 -1.84 -7.52 -10.97
N ILE A 290 -1.23 -6.36 -10.76
CA ILE A 290 0.00 -5.95 -11.43
C ILE A 290 1.07 -5.73 -10.36
N PRO A 291 2.03 -6.66 -10.20
CA PRO A 291 3.20 -6.41 -9.38
C PRO A 291 4.04 -5.30 -10.03
N TYR A 292 4.31 -4.23 -9.27
CA TYR A 292 5.08 -3.10 -9.77
C TYR A 292 6.50 -3.01 -9.20
N SER A 293 6.81 -3.79 -8.15
CA SER A 293 8.17 -3.96 -7.66
C SER A 293 9.04 -4.75 -8.63
N ILE A 294 10.35 -4.53 -8.59
CA ILE A 294 11.34 -5.35 -9.30
C ILE A 294 11.37 -6.78 -8.73
N ASP A 295 11.53 -7.79 -9.59
CA ASP A 295 11.53 -9.21 -9.20
C ASP A 295 12.60 -9.57 -8.16
N GLU A 296 13.76 -8.91 -8.23
CA GLU A 296 14.89 -9.08 -7.32
C GLU A 296 14.78 -8.27 -6.01
N ALA A 297 13.68 -7.53 -5.82
CA ALA A 297 13.40 -6.82 -4.58
C ALA A 297 13.12 -7.81 -3.41
N PRO A 298 13.34 -7.37 -2.15
CA PRO A 298 13.00 -8.16 -0.97
C PRO A 298 11.56 -8.65 -0.98
N ARG A 299 11.31 -9.83 -0.41
CA ARG A 299 9.97 -10.44 -0.39
C ARG A 299 8.91 -9.55 0.25
N THR A 300 9.30 -8.82 1.30
CA THR A 300 8.43 -7.86 2.01
C THR A 300 7.99 -6.71 1.11
N THR A 301 8.90 -6.19 0.27
CA THR A 301 8.57 -5.16 -0.72
C THR A 301 7.71 -5.73 -1.84
N ARG A 302 8.03 -6.93 -2.34
CA ARG A 302 7.22 -7.56 -3.40
C ARG A 302 5.79 -7.88 -2.97
N SER A 303 5.58 -8.32 -1.74
CA SER A 303 4.23 -8.66 -1.26
C SER A 303 3.33 -7.44 -1.07
N ARG A 304 3.90 -6.25 -0.83
CA ARG A 304 3.14 -5.01 -0.65
C ARG A 304 2.91 -4.27 -1.97
N CYS A 305 3.85 -4.36 -2.91
CA CYS A 305 3.83 -3.63 -4.18
C CYS A 305 2.97 -4.29 -5.26
N LEU A 306 1.66 -4.36 -4.99
CA LEU A 306 0.64 -4.85 -5.91
C LEU A 306 -0.33 -3.72 -6.23
N ALA A 307 -0.56 -3.49 -7.52
CA ALA A 307 -1.63 -2.63 -8.02
C ALA A 307 -2.80 -3.51 -8.50
N ALA A 308 -4.02 -3.02 -8.34
CA ALA A 308 -5.22 -3.63 -8.89
C ALA A 308 -5.99 -2.55 -9.67
N PHE A 309 -6.79 -2.97 -10.64
CA PHE A 309 -7.70 -2.02 -11.27
C PHE A 309 -8.90 -1.76 -10.36
N ASP A 310 -9.38 -0.53 -10.37
CA ASP A 310 -10.70 -0.24 -9.83
C ASP A 310 -11.74 -0.39 -10.94
N LEU A 311 -12.78 -1.19 -10.68
CA LEU A 311 -13.90 -1.37 -11.61
C LEU A 311 -15.07 -0.44 -11.26
N ASP A 312 -14.94 0.37 -10.22
CA ASP A 312 -15.92 1.37 -9.84
C ASP A 312 -16.03 2.44 -10.95
N PRO A 313 -17.17 2.54 -11.65
CA PRO A 313 -17.34 3.51 -12.74
C PRO A 313 -17.32 4.97 -12.26
N THR A 314 -17.47 5.20 -10.94
CA THR A 314 -17.52 6.54 -10.35
C THR A 314 -16.13 7.13 -10.09
N LYS A 315 -15.09 6.30 -10.03
CA LYS A 315 -13.72 6.76 -9.75
C LYS A 315 -13.00 7.14 -11.03
N GLU A 316 -12.28 8.25 -10.96
CA GLU A 316 -11.46 8.74 -12.07
C GLU A 316 -10.17 7.93 -12.24
N ASP A 317 -9.61 7.42 -11.13
CA ASP A 317 -8.40 6.62 -11.14
C ASP A 317 -8.70 5.17 -11.52
N ALA A 318 -8.13 4.72 -12.64
CA ALA A 318 -8.26 3.34 -13.11
C ALA A 318 -7.52 2.33 -12.22
N LEU A 319 -6.51 2.78 -11.46
CA LEU A 319 -5.67 1.92 -10.62
C LEU A 319 -5.79 2.27 -9.14
N THR A 320 -5.92 1.22 -8.33
CA THR A 320 -5.80 1.29 -6.88
C THR A 320 -4.50 0.65 -6.42
N PHE A 321 -3.81 1.36 -5.54
CA PHE A 321 -2.56 0.89 -4.94
C PHE A 321 -2.79 0.69 -3.44
N GLY A 322 -2.82 -0.58 -3.00
CA GLY A 322 -3.17 -0.89 -1.60
C GLY A 322 -2.17 -0.38 -0.56
N SER A 323 -0.89 -0.20 -0.93
CA SER A 323 0.18 0.19 0.02
C SER A 323 1.14 1.25 -0.53
N ARG A 324 0.64 2.14 -1.39
CA ARG A 324 1.47 3.21 -1.96
C ARG A 324 1.89 4.22 -0.89
N SER A 325 3.19 4.49 -0.79
CA SER A 325 3.74 5.37 0.24
C SER A 325 3.92 6.81 -0.22
N HIS A 326 3.98 7.08 -1.53
CA HIS A 326 4.29 8.39 -2.10
C HIS A 326 5.65 8.97 -1.66
N LEU A 327 6.51 8.12 -1.10
CA LEU A 327 7.84 8.50 -0.63
C LEU A 327 8.86 8.36 -1.76
N ARG A 328 9.70 9.37 -1.92
CA ARG A 328 10.83 9.36 -2.86
C ARG A 328 12.12 9.66 -2.14
N LEU A 329 13.21 9.09 -2.66
CA LEU A 329 14.53 9.33 -2.10
C LEU A 329 15.04 10.68 -2.55
N LYS A 330 15.49 11.47 -1.59
CA LYS A 330 16.21 12.72 -1.76
C LYS A 330 17.56 12.62 -1.07
N VAL A 331 18.55 13.26 -1.68
CA VAL A 331 19.87 13.41 -1.08
C VAL A 331 20.09 14.87 -0.75
N THR A 332 20.53 15.14 0.47
CA THR A 332 20.98 16.45 0.90
C THR A 332 22.43 16.38 1.33
N LEU A 333 23.22 17.34 0.86
CA LEU A 333 24.60 17.56 1.30
C LEU A 333 24.62 18.82 2.16
N LYS A 334 25.09 18.67 3.39
CA LYS A 334 25.35 19.79 4.30
C LYS A 334 26.85 20.01 4.40
N ASP A 335 27.29 21.19 3.99
CA ASP A 335 28.68 21.62 4.09
C ASP A 335 29.06 22.02 5.53
N ILE A 336 30.36 22.11 5.84
CA ILE A 336 30.88 22.63 7.11
C ILE A 336 30.39 24.06 7.40
N SER A 337 30.11 24.85 6.37
CA SER A 337 29.51 26.18 6.48
C SER A 337 28.05 26.18 6.95
N GLY A 338 27.42 25.00 7.01
CA GLY A 338 25.99 24.84 7.31
C GLY A 338 25.08 25.02 6.10
N SER A 339 25.62 25.33 4.92
CA SER A 339 24.85 25.38 3.67
C SER A 339 24.34 23.98 3.31
N VAL A 340 23.03 23.88 3.06
CA VAL A 340 22.37 22.62 2.71
C VAL A 340 21.91 22.68 1.26
N VAL A 341 22.33 21.72 0.45
CA VAL A 341 21.94 21.60 -0.95
C VAL A 341 21.35 20.21 -1.21
N GLY A 342 20.24 20.15 -1.93
CA GLY A 342 19.44 18.94 -2.16
C GLY A 342 19.45 18.46 -3.61
N SER A 343 18.98 17.23 -3.84
CA SER A 343 18.61 16.75 -5.17
C SER A 343 17.31 17.41 -5.64
N SER A 344 17.16 17.51 -6.95
CA SER A 344 15.97 18.06 -7.61
C SER A 344 14.71 17.28 -7.24
N PRO A 345 13.59 17.95 -6.91
CA PRO A 345 12.34 17.29 -6.60
C PRO A 345 11.80 16.57 -7.85
N VAL A 346 11.14 15.43 -7.63
CA VAL A 346 10.51 14.68 -8.73
C VAL A 346 9.26 15.44 -9.17
N SER A 347 9.16 15.78 -10.46
CA SER A 347 7.94 16.34 -11.03
C SER A 347 6.84 15.27 -11.04
N LEU A 348 5.72 15.54 -10.37
CA LEU A 348 4.50 14.76 -10.55
C LEU A 348 4.03 14.96 -11.99
N GLY A 349 4.22 13.95 -12.84
CA GLY A 349 3.65 13.92 -14.18
C GLY A 349 2.12 13.79 -14.13
N ASP A 350 1.47 14.01 -15.27
CA ASP A 350 0.02 13.90 -15.39
C ASP A 350 -0.46 12.52 -14.91
N SER A 351 -1.29 12.53 -13.86
CA SER A 351 -1.82 11.30 -13.25
C SER A 351 -2.82 10.56 -14.15
N SER A 352 -3.24 11.13 -15.29
CA SER A 352 -4.25 10.50 -16.14
C SER A 352 -3.75 9.25 -16.88
N ASP A 353 -2.44 9.10 -17.07
CA ASP A 353 -1.90 7.91 -17.74
C ASP A 353 -1.59 6.79 -16.73
N VAL A 354 -2.36 5.70 -16.83
CA VAL A 354 -2.16 4.43 -16.10
C VAL A 354 -0.69 3.98 -16.11
N ARG A 355 -0.01 4.11 -17.26
CA ARG A 355 1.40 3.71 -17.36
C ARG A 355 2.31 4.63 -16.55
N ALA A 356 2.09 5.95 -16.64
CA ALA A 356 2.86 6.90 -15.86
C ALA A 356 2.64 6.70 -14.36
N GLN A 357 1.40 6.43 -13.93
CA GLN A 357 1.09 6.06 -12.54
C GLN A 357 1.88 4.83 -12.08
N MET A 358 1.93 3.78 -12.91
CA MET A 358 2.69 2.56 -12.63
C MET A 358 4.21 2.80 -12.55
N GLU A 359 4.77 3.59 -13.46
CA GLU A 359 6.20 3.94 -13.45
C GLU A 359 6.56 4.78 -12.21
N ILE A 360 5.69 5.72 -11.82
CA ILE A 360 5.86 6.50 -10.59
C ILE A 360 5.82 5.58 -9.37
N ALA A 361 4.83 4.69 -9.27
CA ALA A 361 4.68 3.74 -8.16
C ALA A 361 5.86 2.74 -8.08
N GLN A 362 6.35 2.25 -9.22
CA GLN A 362 7.56 1.42 -9.28
C GLN A 362 8.78 2.16 -8.75
N MET A 363 8.95 3.41 -9.14
CA MET A 363 10.09 4.21 -8.67
C MET A 363 9.99 4.57 -7.19
N GLU A 364 8.78 4.75 -6.63
CA GLU A 364 8.56 4.88 -5.18
C GLU A 364 9.00 3.60 -4.45
N ALA A 365 8.53 2.43 -4.89
CA ALA A 365 8.93 1.14 -4.29
C ALA A 365 10.44 0.87 -4.41
N PHE A 366 11.05 1.29 -5.52
CA PHE A 366 12.49 1.17 -5.75
C PHE A 366 13.29 2.06 -4.80
N ASP A 367 12.88 3.32 -4.63
CA ASP A 367 13.53 4.26 -3.71
C ASP A 367 13.39 3.81 -2.24
N GLU A 368 12.29 3.15 -1.87
CA GLU A 368 12.12 2.57 -0.53
C GLU A 368 13.02 1.35 -0.28
N ASP A 369 13.19 0.47 -1.28
CA ASP A 369 14.15 -0.64 -1.19
C ASP A 369 15.58 -0.10 -1.09
N LEU A 370 15.91 0.92 -1.90
CA LEU A 370 17.18 1.63 -1.85
C LEU A 370 17.43 2.19 -0.45
N PHE A 371 16.45 2.87 0.13
CA PHE A 371 16.56 3.40 1.49
C PHE A 371 16.75 2.29 2.54
N GLY A 372 16.06 1.15 2.39
CA GLY A 372 16.26 -0.01 3.25
C GLY A 372 17.70 -0.53 3.22
N VAL A 373 18.31 -0.62 2.03
CA VAL A 373 19.72 -1.03 1.87
C VAL A 373 20.68 0.03 2.41
N LEU A 374 20.43 1.31 2.11
CA LEU A 374 21.23 2.44 2.62
C LEU A 374 21.23 2.47 4.15
N ARG A 375 20.07 2.28 4.79
CA ARG A 375 19.93 2.22 6.23
C ARG A 375 20.73 1.05 6.82
N TYR A 376 20.66 -0.13 6.20
CA TYR A 376 21.42 -1.30 6.63
C TYR A 376 22.93 -1.04 6.53
N GLU A 377 23.43 -0.50 5.41
CA GLU A 377 24.85 -0.19 5.24
C GLU A 377 25.32 0.93 6.18
N ALA A 378 24.52 1.98 6.37
CA ALA A 378 24.84 3.08 7.28
C ALA A 378 24.95 2.60 8.73
N SER A 379 24.16 1.60 9.14
CA SER A 379 24.30 1.00 10.48
C SER A 379 25.65 0.32 10.74
N GLN A 380 26.40 0.00 9.68
CA GLN A 380 27.76 -0.56 9.79
C GLN A 380 28.84 0.53 9.83
N ILE A 381 28.50 1.78 9.48
CA ILE A 381 29.43 2.91 9.47
C ILE A 381 29.36 3.61 10.84
N SER A 382 30.50 3.77 11.49
CA SER A 382 30.58 4.53 12.74
C SER A 382 30.29 6.01 12.49
N LYS A 383 29.54 6.64 13.41
CA LYS A 383 29.06 8.04 13.34
C LYS A 383 27.90 8.31 12.37
N SER A 384 27.15 7.30 11.93
CA SER A 384 25.89 7.52 11.23
C SER A 384 24.77 7.86 12.22
N GLU A 385 23.88 8.77 11.82
CA GLU A 385 22.62 9.03 12.54
C GLU A 385 21.49 8.39 11.72
N LEU A 386 20.70 7.55 12.39
CA LEU A 386 19.66 6.75 11.75
C LEU A 386 18.30 7.16 12.29
N GLU A 387 17.54 7.93 11.51
CA GLU A 387 16.14 8.21 11.78
C GLU A 387 15.24 7.29 10.94
N PRO A 388 13.94 7.14 11.26
CA PRO A 388 13.04 6.28 10.50
C PRO A 388 12.94 6.63 9.00
N ARG A 389 13.01 7.92 8.66
CA ARG A 389 12.89 8.43 7.27
C ARG A 389 14.14 9.14 6.77
N SER A 390 15.18 9.26 7.59
CA SER A 390 16.43 9.92 7.20
C SER A 390 17.65 9.11 7.68
N VAL A 391 18.74 9.15 6.92
CA VAL A 391 20.02 8.54 7.26
C VAL A 391 21.09 9.58 6.98
N SER A 392 21.75 10.09 8.03
CA SER A 392 22.85 11.04 7.91
C SER A 392 24.18 10.34 8.19
N LEU A 393 25.22 10.68 7.42
CA LEU A 393 26.57 10.17 7.62
C LEU A 393 27.63 11.18 7.21
N PRO A 394 28.76 11.27 7.93
CA PRO A 394 29.86 12.14 7.57
C PRO A 394 30.63 11.56 6.37
N ALA A 395 30.69 12.32 5.29
CA ALA A 395 31.43 12.00 4.07
C ALA A 395 32.37 13.17 3.73
N ALA A 396 33.62 13.08 4.22
CA ALA A 396 34.63 14.10 3.96
C ALA A 396 34.25 15.43 4.67
N GLU A 397 34.33 16.59 4.00
CA GLU A 397 33.81 17.89 4.48
C GLU A 397 32.28 17.98 4.49
N TYR A 398 31.57 17.01 3.91
CA TYR A 398 30.11 17.04 3.82
C TYR A 398 29.47 16.10 4.83
N THR A 399 28.33 16.50 5.37
CA THR A 399 27.38 15.57 5.98
C THR A 399 26.38 15.16 4.90
N LEU A 400 26.46 13.91 4.47
CA LEU A 400 25.59 13.31 3.47
C LEU A 400 24.35 12.76 4.18
N ALA A 401 23.17 13.26 3.82
CA ALA A 401 21.91 12.76 4.33
C ALA A 401 21.00 12.25 3.20
N PHE A 402 20.45 11.07 3.40
CA PHE A 402 19.45 10.43 2.55
C PHE A 402 18.10 10.53 3.25
N GLU A 403 17.11 11.11 2.61
CA GLU A 403 15.78 11.32 3.19
C GLU A 403 14.70 10.76 2.26
N LEU A 404 13.74 10.02 2.83
CA LEU A 404 12.49 9.68 2.16
C LEU A 404 11.48 10.79 2.40
N TYR A 405 11.30 11.65 1.41
CA TYR A 405 10.34 12.76 1.47
C TYR A 405 9.04 12.37 0.75
N ASP A 406 7.92 12.94 1.21
CA ASP A 406 6.64 12.79 0.56
C ASP A 406 6.57 13.71 -0.66
N THR A 407 6.31 13.14 -1.84
CA THR A 407 6.15 13.88 -3.10
C THR A 407 5.02 14.89 -3.09
N ARG A 408 4.03 14.71 -2.21
CA ARG A 408 2.91 15.64 -2.03
C ARG A 408 3.33 16.92 -1.31
N SER A 409 4.48 16.91 -0.64
CA SER A 409 5.03 18.05 0.08
C SER A 409 6.06 18.79 -0.77
N ALA A 410 5.89 20.10 -0.93
CA ALA A 410 6.84 20.94 -1.66
C ALA A 410 8.19 20.98 -0.94
N SER A 411 9.27 20.61 -1.63
CA SER A 411 10.64 20.70 -1.12
C SER A 411 11.20 22.11 -1.34
N GLN A 412 11.71 22.74 -0.29
CA GLN A 412 12.30 24.10 -0.34
C GLN A 412 13.83 24.12 -0.44
N THR A 413 14.50 22.96 -0.45
CA THR A 413 15.97 22.92 -0.50
C THR A 413 16.49 23.33 -1.88
N PRO A 414 17.56 24.13 -1.97
CA PRO A 414 18.17 24.49 -3.25
C PRO A 414 18.71 23.24 -3.97
N ASN A 415 18.53 23.15 -5.28
CA ASN A 415 18.91 21.98 -6.06
C ASN A 415 20.40 22.03 -6.45
N SER A 416 21.09 20.89 -6.39
CA SER A 416 22.45 20.72 -6.91
C SER A 416 22.55 19.51 -7.83
N PRO A 417 23.19 19.65 -9.01
CA PRO A 417 23.42 18.54 -9.93
C PRO A 417 24.32 17.46 -9.30
N LEU A 418 25.11 17.80 -8.29
CA LEU A 418 25.92 16.85 -7.53
C LEU A 418 25.01 15.88 -6.77
N CYS A 419 23.99 16.40 -6.08
CA CYS A 419 23.04 15.55 -5.35
C CYS A 419 22.24 14.66 -6.31
N ASP A 420 21.87 15.16 -7.48
CA ASP A 420 21.21 14.37 -8.54
C ASP A 420 22.11 13.24 -9.05
N LEU A 421 23.41 13.51 -9.20
CA LEU A 421 24.40 12.48 -9.54
C LEU A 421 24.52 11.42 -8.43
N ILE A 422 24.53 11.83 -7.16
CA ILE A 422 24.57 10.89 -6.02
C ILE A 422 23.33 10.00 -6.03
N VAL A 423 22.12 10.57 -6.14
CA VAL A 423 20.86 9.80 -6.22
C VAL A 423 20.93 8.80 -7.37
N SER A 424 21.34 9.25 -8.55
CA SER A 424 21.45 8.39 -9.74
C SER A 424 22.48 7.27 -9.53
N SER A 425 23.63 7.57 -8.92
CA SER A 425 24.66 6.57 -8.60
C SER A 425 24.17 5.55 -7.57
N ALA A 426 23.42 5.98 -6.56
CA ALA A 426 22.84 5.10 -5.54
C ALA A 426 21.82 4.14 -6.16
N ARG A 427 20.97 4.64 -7.07
CA ARG A 427 20.01 3.83 -7.84
C ARG A 427 20.72 2.81 -8.73
N LEU A 428 21.78 3.21 -9.43
CA LEU A 428 22.57 2.29 -10.25
C LEU A 428 23.26 1.20 -9.41
N ASN A 429 23.79 1.56 -8.24
CA ASN A 429 24.39 0.59 -7.31
C ASN A 429 23.36 -0.41 -6.76
N LEU A 430 22.11 0.01 -6.51
CA LEU A 430 21.04 -0.92 -6.16
C LEU A 430 20.72 -1.88 -7.32
N LEU A 431 20.68 -1.40 -8.57
CA LEU A 431 20.52 -2.28 -9.73
C LEU A 431 21.65 -3.30 -9.83
N ASN A 432 22.89 -2.93 -9.49
CA ASN A 432 24.01 -3.86 -9.43
C ASN A 432 23.82 -4.91 -8.33
N ILE A 433 23.28 -4.54 -7.16
CA ILE A 433 22.91 -5.48 -6.10
C ILE A 433 21.83 -6.45 -6.59
N HIS A 434 20.80 -5.95 -7.26
CA HIS A 434 19.76 -6.81 -7.84
C HIS A 434 20.33 -7.76 -8.89
N ARG A 435 21.18 -7.26 -9.78
CA ARG A 435 21.88 -8.10 -10.78
C ARG A 435 22.73 -9.17 -10.10
N TYR A 436 23.47 -8.83 -9.05
CA TYR A 436 24.24 -9.79 -8.26
C TYR A 436 23.33 -10.87 -7.64
N ARG A 437 22.20 -10.48 -7.04
CA ARG A 437 21.20 -11.42 -6.50
C ARG A 437 20.65 -12.33 -7.60
N LYS A 438 20.31 -11.78 -8.76
CA LYS A 438 19.83 -12.54 -9.93
C LYS A 438 20.87 -13.55 -10.42
N THR A 439 22.12 -13.11 -10.60
CA THR A 439 23.21 -13.98 -11.03
C THR A 439 23.42 -15.12 -10.05
N ARG A 440 23.34 -14.86 -8.74
CA ARG A 440 23.45 -15.90 -7.70
C ARG A 440 22.30 -16.91 -7.73
N LEU A 441 21.09 -16.49 -8.11
CA LEU A 441 19.94 -17.38 -8.29
C LEU A 441 20.08 -18.26 -9.54
N VAL A 442 20.64 -17.73 -10.63
CA VAL A 442 20.78 -18.43 -11.92
C VAL A 442 22.03 -19.32 -11.95
N SER A 443 23.15 -18.87 -11.37
CA SER A 443 24.43 -19.58 -11.35
C SER A 443 25.09 -19.47 -9.97
N PRO A 444 24.84 -20.43 -9.05
CA PRO A 444 25.34 -20.38 -7.68
C PRO A 444 26.82 -20.73 -7.51
N ILE A 445 27.57 -20.93 -8.61
CA ILE A 445 28.89 -21.60 -8.60
C ILE A 445 30.08 -20.60 -8.42
N SER A 446 29.85 -19.29 -8.44
CA SER A 446 30.93 -18.32 -8.20
C SER A 446 31.17 -18.11 -6.70
N SER A 447 32.38 -18.44 -6.26
CA SER A 447 32.88 -18.27 -4.89
C SER A 447 33.37 -16.85 -4.58
N GLU A 448 33.12 -15.84 -5.44
CA GLU A 448 33.49 -14.46 -5.13
C GLU A 448 32.56 -13.87 -4.04
N THR A 449 33.18 -13.49 -2.91
CA THR A 449 32.60 -13.39 -1.57
C THR A 449 32.10 -12.00 -1.16
N THR A 450 32.30 -10.97 -1.98
CA THR A 450 31.98 -9.59 -1.56
C THR A 450 30.64 -9.14 -2.11
N ILE A 451 29.70 -8.88 -1.21
CA ILE A 451 28.39 -8.31 -1.54
C ILE A 451 28.62 -6.86 -1.99
N PRO A 452 28.02 -6.43 -3.12
CA PRO A 452 28.11 -5.04 -3.55
C PRO A 452 27.58 -4.09 -2.47
N THR A 453 28.23 -2.95 -2.29
CA THR A 453 27.79 -1.90 -1.36
C THR A 453 27.44 -0.63 -2.09
N ILE A 454 26.42 0.08 -1.64
CA ILE A 454 25.94 1.35 -2.23
C ILE A 454 26.73 2.55 -1.67
N LEU A 455 26.93 2.61 -0.36
CA LEU A 455 27.47 3.80 0.32
C LEU A 455 28.97 3.96 0.13
N LYS A 456 29.75 2.87 0.17
CA LYS A 456 31.22 2.97 0.10
C LYS A 456 31.70 3.68 -1.18
N PRO A 457 31.27 3.30 -2.40
CA PRO A 457 31.72 3.99 -3.62
C PRO A 457 31.40 5.48 -3.61
N ILE A 458 30.22 5.88 -3.10
CA ILE A 458 29.79 7.28 -3.00
C ILE A 458 30.68 8.06 -2.04
N ILE A 459 30.94 7.50 -0.84
CA ILE A 459 31.83 8.11 0.16
C ILE A 459 33.25 8.24 -0.38
N HIS A 460 33.76 7.20 -1.05
CA HIS A 460 35.07 7.23 -1.70
C HIS A 460 35.14 8.33 -2.77
N ALA A 461 34.10 8.50 -3.60
CA ALA A 461 34.07 9.56 -4.61
C ALA A 461 34.04 10.97 -4.01
N LEU A 462 33.24 11.19 -2.96
CA LEU A 462 33.16 12.49 -2.29
C LEU A 462 34.48 12.90 -1.66
N ARG A 463 35.13 11.95 -0.98
CA ARG A 463 36.48 12.14 -0.42
C ARG A 463 37.55 12.35 -1.50
N TYR A 464 37.49 11.61 -2.60
CA TYR A 464 38.40 11.82 -3.73
C TYR A 464 38.23 13.22 -4.35
N ARG A 465 36.98 13.67 -4.52
CA ARG A 465 36.68 15.03 -4.96
C ARG A 465 37.20 16.09 -4.00
N GLN A 466 37.04 15.89 -2.69
CA GLN A 466 37.61 16.80 -1.69
C GLN A 466 39.12 16.86 -1.84
N LEU A 467 39.79 15.71 -1.95
CA LEU A 467 41.23 15.64 -2.16
C LEU A 467 41.68 16.40 -3.43
N CYS A 468 40.98 16.21 -4.54
CA CYS A 468 41.23 16.98 -5.77
C CYS A 468 41.05 18.49 -5.57
N ASN A 469 40.02 18.91 -4.82
CA ASN A 469 39.79 20.31 -4.50
C ASN A 469 40.90 20.87 -3.59
N THR A 470 41.34 20.13 -2.57
CA THR A 470 42.45 20.53 -1.69
C THR A 470 43.75 20.69 -2.49
N VAL A 471 44.07 19.74 -3.37
CA VAL A 471 45.26 19.85 -4.25
C VAL A 471 45.12 21.06 -5.20
N THR A 472 43.96 21.24 -5.81
CA THR A 472 43.74 22.36 -6.75
C THR A 472 43.81 23.72 -6.05
N THR A 473 43.19 23.86 -4.88
CA THR A 473 43.18 25.11 -4.10
C THR A 473 44.58 25.45 -3.58
N THR A 474 45.32 24.47 -3.08
CA THR A 474 46.71 24.67 -2.64
C THR A 474 47.61 25.10 -3.79
N LEU A 475 47.56 24.41 -4.94
CA LEU A 475 48.36 24.78 -6.11
C LEU A 475 47.97 26.14 -6.70
N THR A 476 46.68 26.48 -6.73
CA THR A 476 46.23 27.80 -7.20
C THR A 476 46.64 28.91 -6.23
N ASN A 477 46.62 28.66 -4.92
CA ASN A 477 47.15 29.59 -3.92
C ASN A 477 48.65 29.85 -4.12
N PHE A 478 49.47 28.82 -4.32
CA PHE A 478 50.89 28.98 -4.63
C PHE A 478 51.12 29.71 -5.97
N SER A 479 50.39 29.33 -7.01
CA SER A 479 50.44 30.00 -8.33
C SER A 479 50.12 31.50 -8.22
N ASN A 480 49.09 31.85 -7.45
CA ASN A 480 48.72 33.25 -7.19
C ASN A 480 49.80 33.98 -6.40
N LEU A 481 50.38 33.35 -5.36
CA LEU A 481 51.48 33.92 -4.59
C LEU A 481 52.70 34.21 -5.47
N PHE A 482 53.09 33.28 -6.34
CA PHE A 482 54.22 33.46 -7.25
C PHE A 482 53.96 34.59 -8.27
N ARG A 483 52.73 34.68 -8.81
CA ARG A 483 52.34 35.80 -9.68
C ARG A 483 52.39 37.14 -8.97
N THR A 484 51.96 37.21 -7.70
CA THR A 484 52.06 38.45 -6.91
C THR A 484 53.51 38.83 -6.61
N ALA A 485 54.41 37.86 -6.54
CA ALA A 485 55.85 38.08 -6.40
C ALA A 485 56.54 38.44 -7.74
N GLY A 486 55.81 38.48 -8.86
CA GLY A 486 56.34 38.80 -10.18
C GLY A 486 56.95 37.61 -10.92
N LEU A 487 56.70 36.38 -10.48
CA LEU A 487 57.16 35.16 -11.16
C LEU A 487 56.05 34.59 -12.06
N GLU A 488 56.43 34.15 -13.26
CA GLU A 488 55.51 33.46 -14.16
C GLU A 488 55.27 32.03 -13.66
N ALA A 489 54.06 31.79 -13.12
CA ALA A 489 53.62 30.47 -12.67
C ALA A 489 52.36 30.01 -13.42
N SER A 490 52.39 28.76 -13.88
CA SER A 490 51.25 28.08 -14.51
C SER A 490 50.90 26.80 -13.77
N SER A 491 49.64 26.70 -13.34
CA SER A 491 49.07 25.47 -12.81
C SER A 491 48.32 24.74 -13.93
N ASN A 492 48.77 23.55 -14.30
CA ASN A 492 48.06 22.66 -15.22
C ASN A 492 47.37 21.54 -14.42
N CYS A 493 46.09 21.30 -14.72
CA CYS A 493 45.33 20.19 -14.17
C CYS A 493 44.89 19.30 -15.32
N GLN A 494 45.42 18.08 -15.36
CA GLN A 494 45.06 17.05 -16.33
C GLN A 494 44.35 15.92 -15.59
N MET A 495 43.02 15.92 -15.66
CA MET A 495 42.26 14.75 -15.26
C MET A 495 42.37 13.71 -16.37
N ALA A 496 43.03 12.58 -16.10
CA ALA A 496 43.19 11.52 -17.07
C ALA A 496 41.84 10.82 -17.28
N VAL A 497 41.00 11.38 -18.13
CA VAL A 497 39.86 10.69 -18.76
C VAL A 497 40.31 10.21 -20.13
N GLY A 498 41.34 9.36 -20.15
CA GLY A 498 41.95 8.82 -21.38
C GLY A 498 41.17 7.66 -22.01
N GLN A 499 40.03 7.29 -21.43
CA GLN A 499 39.06 6.34 -21.99
C GLN A 499 37.76 7.09 -22.23
N SER A 500 36.96 6.67 -23.22
CA SER A 500 35.70 7.33 -23.54
C SER A 500 34.92 7.60 -22.24
N SER A 501 34.33 8.79 -22.09
CA SER A 501 33.66 9.18 -20.84
C SER A 501 32.60 8.16 -20.40
N SER A 502 32.02 7.38 -21.33
CA SER A 502 31.13 6.26 -21.02
C SER A 502 31.85 5.07 -20.38
N ASP A 503 33.07 4.74 -20.80
CA ASP A 503 33.82 3.61 -20.23
C ASP A 503 34.29 3.90 -18.82
N ALA A 504 34.73 5.14 -18.54
CA ALA A 504 35.13 5.54 -17.19
C ALA A 504 33.94 5.54 -16.21
N ILE A 505 32.76 6.01 -16.64
CA ILE A 505 31.52 5.98 -15.84
C ILE A 505 31.05 4.54 -15.64
N ASN A 506 31.09 3.70 -16.69
CA ASN A 506 30.77 2.28 -16.57
C ASN A 506 31.76 1.57 -15.64
N HIS A 507 33.06 1.87 -15.69
CA HIS A 507 34.04 1.24 -14.82
C HIS A 507 33.92 1.71 -13.36
N PHE A 508 33.58 2.98 -13.14
CA PHE A 508 33.35 3.57 -11.83
C PHE A 508 32.06 3.05 -11.16
N LEU A 509 30.96 2.96 -11.93
CA LEU A 509 29.64 2.59 -11.41
C LEU A 509 29.34 1.09 -11.52
N ILE A 510 29.93 0.37 -12.48
CA ILE A 510 29.64 -1.05 -12.77
C ILE A 510 30.87 -1.93 -12.49
N GLY A 511 32.06 -1.44 -12.81
CA GLY A 511 33.31 -2.23 -12.83
C GLY A 511 33.78 -2.72 -11.45
N HIS A 512 33.50 -1.98 -10.37
CA HIS A 512 34.03 -2.35 -9.05
C HIS A 512 33.25 -3.47 -8.34
N SER A 513 32.08 -3.86 -8.86
CA SER A 513 31.15 -4.75 -8.15
C SER A 513 30.88 -6.08 -8.85
N LEU A 514 31.02 -6.18 -10.18
CA LEU A 514 30.55 -7.37 -10.92
C LEU A 514 31.68 -8.28 -11.41
N ILE A 515 32.92 -7.79 -11.42
CA ILE A 515 34.06 -8.55 -11.90
C ILE A 515 35.18 -8.26 -10.90
N GLY A 516 35.53 -9.20 -10.04
CA GLY A 516 36.62 -9.09 -9.05
C GLY A 516 38.02 -8.91 -9.66
N HIS A 517 38.14 -8.38 -10.87
CA HIS A 517 39.40 -8.05 -11.51
C HIS A 517 39.85 -6.67 -11.06
N SER A 518 40.95 -6.66 -10.31
CA SER A 518 41.56 -5.53 -9.61
C SER A 518 42.13 -4.43 -10.51
N ASP A 519 41.91 -4.49 -11.82
CA ASP A 519 42.29 -3.41 -12.72
C ASP A 519 41.19 -2.35 -12.67
N ALA A 520 41.04 -1.75 -11.49
CA ALA A 520 40.34 -0.50 -11.32
C ALA A 520 40.91 0.47 -12.36
N GLY A 521 40.15 0.73 -13.43
CA GLY A 521 40.42 1.81 -14.36
C GLY A 521 40.66 3.06 -13.52
N LYS A 522 41.95 3.43 -13.40
CA LYS A 522 42.43 4.39 -12.42
C LYS A 522 41.89 5.74 -12.80
N ILE A 523 40.76 6.16 -12.21
CA ILE A 523 40.42 7.58 -12.15
C ILE A 523 41.61 8.22 -11.46
N SER A 524 42.37 8.96 -12.24
CA SER A 524 43.59 9.61 -11.81
C SER A 524 43.62 11.04 -12.33
N GLY A 525 44.10 11.93 -11.49
CA GLY A 525 44.26 13.35 -11.81
C GLY A 525 45.72 13.71 -11.61
N THR A 526 46.36 14.18 -12.66
CA THR A 526 47.71 14.72 -12.64
C THR A 526 47.64 16.24 -12.55
N TYR A 527 48.21 16.79 -11.49
CA TYR A 527 48.32 18.23 -11.26
C TYR A 527 49.78 18.62 -11.38
N GLN A 528 50.08 19.68 -12.12
CA GLN A 528 51.42 20.17 -12.32
C GLN A 528 51.45 21.67 -12.04
N LEU A 529 52.42 22.11 -11.26
CA LEU A 529 52.70 23.52 -11.02
C LEU A 529 54.11 23.82 -11.53
N ASP A 530 54.15 24.54 -12.63
CA ASP A 530 55.38 24.98 -13.28
C ASP A 530 55.62 26.45 -12.94
N VAL A 531 56.87 26.76 -12.59
CA VAL A 531 57.36 28.11 -12.32
C VAL A 531 58.57 28.33 -13.21
N ASP A 532 58.62 29.45 -13.92
CA ASP A 532 59.70 29.69 -14.86
C ASP A 532 61.08 29.66 -14.17
N GLY A 533 62.05 28.98 -14.79
CA GLY A 533 63.38 28.73 -14.25
C GLY A 533 63.48 27.63 -13.17
N CYS A 534 62.37 27.03 -12.73
CA CYS A 534 62.32 25.95 -11.74
C CYS A 534 61.80 24.63 -12.36
N PRO A 535 62.20 23.45 -11.85
CA PRO A 535 61.73 22.15 -12.35
C PRO A 535 60.24 21.86 -12.06
N GLY A 536 59.57 22.68 -11.25
CA GLY A 536 58.16 22.54 -10.92
C GLY A 536 57.87 21.39 -9.95
N VAL A 537 56.58 21.14 -9.71
CA VAL A 537 56.09 20.02 -8.90
C VAL A 537 54.94 19.34 -9.61
N LYS A 538 54.93 18.00 -9.59
CA LYS A 538 53.85 17.17 -10.15
C LYS A 538 53.20 16.33 -9.05
N ILE A 539 51.88 16.29 -9.01
CA ILE A 539 51.08 15.56 -8.03
C ILE A 539 50.11 14.65 -8.79
N ASP A 540 50.25 13.35 -8.61
CA ASP A 540 49.38 12.34 -9.22
C ASP A 540 48.41 11.80 -8.14
N THR A 541 47.13 12.09 -8.29
CA THR A 541 46.05 11.59 -7.42
C THR A 541 45.38 10.38 -8.07
N ILE A 542 45.09 9.33 -7.29
CA ILE A 542 44.50 8.08 -7.76
C ILE A 542 43.36 7.67 -6.82
N PHE A 543 42.18 7.39 -7.39
CA PHE A 543 41.03 6.89 -6.64
C PHE A 543 41.33 5.52 -5.98
N PRO A 544 40.91 5.25 -4.73
CA PRO A 544 40.05 6.07 -3.89
C PRO A 544 40.77 7.23 -3.18
N PHE A 545 42.00 7.08 -2.67
CA PHE A 545 42.65 8.10 -1.81
C PHE A 545 44.18 8.19 -1.93
N ARG A 546 44.80 7.67 -2.99
CA ARG A 546 46.27 7.68 -3.08
C ARG A 546 46.75 8.97 -3.74
N THR A 547 47.72 9.64 -3.13
CA THR A 547 48.34 10.85 -3.69
C THR A 547 49.83 10.64 -3.77
N ASN A 548 50.38 10.63 -4.97
CA ASN A 548 51.81 10.55 -5.20
C ASN A 548 52.33 11.94 -5.53
N VAL A 549 53.23 12.45 -4.70
CA VAL A 549 53.90 13.73 -4.92
C VAL A 549 55.25 13.45 -5.56
N ILE A 550 55.49 14.05 -6.72
CA ILE A 550 56.72 13.95 -7.50
C ILE A 550 57.40 15.33 -7.43
N LEU A 551 58.43 15.43 -6.60
CA LEU A 551 59.29 16.59 -6.42
C LEU A 551 60.56 16.45 -7.29
N SER A 552 61.41 17.48 -7.32
CA SER A 552 62.66 17.46 -8.09
C SER A 552 63.62 16.34 -7.65
N ASN A 553 63.62 16.01 -6.34
CA ASN A 553 64.57 15.09 -5.73
C ASN A 553 63.93 13.81 -5.16
N ALA A 554 62.60 13.72 -5.07
CA ALA A 554 61.92 12.61 -4.43
C ALA A 554 60.50 12.38 -4.97
N THR A 555 60.09 11.11 -4.98
CA THR A 555 58.70 10.70 -5.22
C THR A 555 58.21 9.90 -4.03
N PHE A 556 57.08 10.29 -3.43
CA PHE A 556 56.52 9.58 -2.28
C PHE A 556 54.99 9.65 -2.25
N GLU A 557 54.37 8.71 -1.54
CA GLU A 557 52.93 8.67 -1.32
C GLU A 557 52.57 9.50 -0.08
N LEU A 558 51.67 10.46 -0.26
CA LEU A 558 51.19 11.34 0.79
C LEU A 558 49.94 10.73 1.44
N SER A 559 50.06 10.43 2.73
CA SER A 559 48.96 9.85 3.53
C SER A 559 47.93 10.90 3.95
N ASN A 560 48.38 12.14 4.20
CA ASN A 560 47.53 13.25 4.62
C ASN A 560 47.64 14.42 3.62
N PRO A 561 46.58 14.74 2.85
CA PRO A 561 46.63 15.85 1.90
C PRO A 561 46.82 17.22 2.57
N ASP A 562 46.53 17.36 3.86
CA ASP A 562 46.68 18.62 4.60
C ASP A 562 48.15 19.00 4.84
N GLU A 563 49.08 18.06 4.69
CA GLU A 563 50.53 18.31 4.79
C GLU A 563 51.12 18.86 3.48
N LEU A 564 50.34 18.82 2.39
CA LEU A 564 50.79 19.25 1.08
C LEU A 564 51.29 20.70 1.03
N PRO A 565 50.64 21.70 1.67
CA PRO A 565 51.14 23.08 1.67
C PRO A 565 52.53 23.21 2.29
N HIS A 566 52.81 22.46 3.36
CA HIS A 566 54.11 22.48 4.03
C HIS A 566 55.19 21.88 3.14
N ILE A 567 54.92 20.72 2.54
CA ILE A 567 55.84 20.05 1.61
C ILE A 567 56.15 20.94 0.41
N LEU A 568 55.11 21.55 -0.19
CA LEU A 568 55.30 22.46 -1.33
C LEU A 568 56.08 23.71 -0.93
N SER A 569 55.84 24.28 0.25
CA SER A 569 56.57 25.46 0.71
C SER A 569 58.07 25.19 0.90
N GLU A 570 58.43 24.02 1.42
CA GLU A 570 59.82 23.61 1.62
C GLU A 570 60.52 23.33 0.28
N GLU A 571 59.85 22.63 -0.63
CA GLU A 571 60.38 22.36 -1.97
C GLU A 571 60.59 23.66 -2.76
N PHE A 572 59.60 24.54 -2.81
CA PHE A 572 59.73 25.79 -3.55
C PHE A 572 60.78 26.72 -2.92
N ALA A 573 60.92 26.75 -1.59
CA ALA A 573 62.01 27.47 -0.94
C ALA A 573 63.39 26.96 -1.42
N SER A 574 63.56 25.64 -1.49
CA SER A 574 64.78 25.00 -2.02
C SER A 574 65.01 25.35 -3.51
N GLN A 575 63.98 25.24 -4.34
CA GLN A 575 64.05 25.55 -5.77
C GLN A 575 64.39 27.03 -6.02
N PHE A 576 63.76 27.97 -5.29
CA PHE A 576 64.06 29.39 -5.42
C PHE A 576 65.45 29.75 -4.92
N LEU A 577 65.94 29.13 -3.85
CA LEU A 577 67.32 29.33 -3.42
C LEU A 577 68.30 28.88 -4.51
N HIS A 578 68.02 27.76 -5.18
CA HIS A 578 68.81 27.31 -6.32
C HIS A 578 68.75 28.26 -7.52
N LEU A 579 67.57 28.81 -7.82
CA LEU A 579 67.38 29.79 -8.91
C LEU A 579 68.08 31.12 -8.60
N ILE A 580 67.95 31.63 -7.38
CA ILE A 580 68.63 32.86 -6.95
C ILE A 580 70.14 32.65 -7.00
N PHE A 581 70.63 31.49 -6.54
CA PHE A 581 72.06 31.17 -6.59
C PHE A 581 72.58 31.08 -8.04
N SER A 582 71.83 30.45 -8.95
CA SER A 582 72.22 30.36 -10.37
C SER A 582 72.21 31.73 -11.04
N GLU A 583 71.20 32.56 -10.78
CA GLU A 583 71.11 33.92 -11.33
C GLU A 583 72.20 34.84 -10.79
N ILE A 584 72.48 34.79 -9.48
CA ILE A 584 73.59 35.52 -8.87
C ILE A 584 74.92 35.04 -9.47
N ARG A 585 75.12 33.73 -9.64
CA ARG A 585 76.33 33.18 -10.28
C ARG A 585 76.51 33.70 -11.69
N ASN A 586 75.44 33.71 -12.49
CA ASN A 586 75.44 34.21 -13.87
C ASN A 586 75.73 35.73 -13.94
N ARG A 587 75.31 36.50 -12.93
CA ARG A 587 75.63 37.94 -12.84
C ARG A 587 77.03 38.21 -12.27
N ILE A 588 77.55 37.38 -11.38
CA ILE A 588 78.91 37.51 -10.84
C ILE A 588 79.97 37.21 -11.91
N THR A 589 79.64 36.45 -12.95
CA THR A 589 80.53 36.29 -14.11
C THR A 589 80.81 37.59 -14.87
N ASP A 590 80.02 38.65 -14.68
CA ASP A 590 80.38 39.99 -15.13
C ASP A 590 81.48 40.61 -14.26
N ALA A 591 82.59 41.00 -14.91
CA ALA A 591 83.81 41.47 -14.25
C ALA A 591 83.62 42.69 -13.33
N SER A 592 82.54 43.48 -13.53
CA SER A 592 82.23 44.66 -12.72
C SER A 592 81.66 44.33 -11.34
N ILE A 593 80.90 43.24 -11.21
CA ILE A 593 80.21 42.83 -9.96
C ILE A 593 81.14 42.00 -9.08
N ARG A 594 82.08 41.27 -9.69
CA ARG A 594 83.05 40.38 -9.02
C ARG A 594 83.93 41.08 -7.97
N SER A 595 84.09 42.40 -8.08
CA SER A 595 84.84 43.21 -7.10
C SER A 595 84.05 43.55 -5.82
N LYS A 596 82.72 43.35 -5.80
CA LYS A 596 81.81 43.77 -4.72
C LYS A 596 81.06 42.63 -4.05
N VAL A 597 80.98 41.46 -4.68
CA VAL A 597 80.26 40.30 -4.17
C VAL A 597 81.22 39.12 -4.07
N PHE A 598 81.39 38.59 -2.86
CA PHE A 598 82.15 37.35 -2.64
C PHE A 598 81.15 36.20 -2.44
N MET A 599 81.27 35.17 -3.25
CA MET A 599 80.45 33.96 -3.14
C MET A 599 81.34 32.82 -2.65
N ASP A 600 81.07 32.35 -1.44
CA ASP A 600 81.68 31.15 -0.89
C ASP A 600 80.85 29.93 -1.33
N GLU A 601 81.37 29.19 -2.32
CA GLU A 601 80.74 27.98 -2.84
C GLU A 601 80.75 26.82 -1.83
N LEU A 602 81.64 26.83 -0.83
CA LEU A 602 81.78 25.76 0.16
C LEU A 602 80.78 25.92 1.31
N GLU A 603 80.60 27.15 1.80
CA GLU A 603 79.65 27.44 2.88
C GLU A 603 78.25 27.81 2.38
N GLY A 604 78.10 28.01 1.06
CA GLY A 604 76.87 28.52 0.47
C GLY A 604 76.57 29.96 0.90
N VAL A 605 77.60 30.74 1.20
CA VAL A 605 77.46 32.10 1.73
C VAL A 605 77.74 33.12 0.62
N ILE A 606 76.83 34.07 0.43
CA ILE A 606 76.99 35.22 -0.45
C ILE A 606 77.21 36.46 0.44
N LEU A 607 78.42 37.03 0.40
CA LEU A 607 78.75 38.30 1.04
C LEU A 607 78.51 39.44 0.06
N LEU A 608 77.47 40.24 0.31
CA LEU A 608 77.09 41.40 -0.49
C LEU A 608 77.77 42.67 0.04
N GLY A 609 79.11 42.71 0.09
CA GLY A 609 79.86 43.90 0.52
C GLY A 609 79.33 44.52 1.83
N GLN A 610 78.84 45.77 1.77
CA GLN A 610 78.28 46.48 2.94
C GLN A 610 76.83 46.12 3.28
N ALA A 611 76.11 45.40 2.42
CA ALA A 611 74.70 45.07 2.60
C ALA A 611 74.44 43.84 3.48
N GLY A 612 75.51 43.11 3.88
CA GLY A 612 75.44 41.97 4.78
C GLY A 612 75.69 40.61 4.13
N GLN A 613 75.50 39.56 4.92
CA GLN A 613 75.74 38.17 4.56
C GLN A 613 74.41 37.46 4.29
N LEU A 614 74.28 36.83 3.13
CA LEU A 614 73.18 35.94 2.76
C LEU A 614 73.69 34.51 2.80
N ARG A 615 73.18 33.69 3.71
CA ARG A 615 73.56 32.27 3.81
C ARG A 615 72.54 31.41 3.09
N CYS A 616 72.90 30.89 1.93
CA CYS A 616 72.16 29.90 1.18
C CYS A 616 72.67 28.50 1.60
N VAL A 617 72.14 27.95 2.69
CA VAL A 617 72.54 26.60 3.13
C VAL A 617 72.02 25.58 2.11
N ASN A 618 72.94 25.03 1.32
CA ASN A 618 72.64 24.00 0.35
C ASN A 618 72.60 22.65 1.09
N SER A 619 71.40 22.18 1.43
CA SER A 619 71.16 20.92 2.15
C SER A 619 71.40 19.67 1.26
N LYS A 620 72.51 19.61 0.53
CA LYS A 620 72.93 18.39 -0.19
C LYS A 620 73.60 17.36 0.71
N TYR A 621 73.99 17.74 1.92
CA TYR A 621 74.52 16.83 2.93
C TYR A 621 73.60 16.87 4.14
N GLY A 622 72.74 15.86 4.28
CA GLY A 622 71.88 15.70 5.44
C GLY A 622 72.72 15.60 6.71
N VAL A 623 72.83 16.70 7.45
CA VAL A 623 73.21 16.71 8.86
C VAL A 623 72.23 17.64 9.58
N ARG A 624 71.22 17.04 10.19
CA ARG A 624 70.46 17.65 11.28
C ARG A 624 71.42 17.85 12.45
N THR A 625 71.55 19.08 12.95
CA THR A 625 71.84 19.35 14.37
C THR A 625 71.32 20.72 14.77
N VAL A 626 70.37 20.68 15.73
CA VAL A 626 69.76 21.70 16.61
C VAL A 626 69.28 23.00 15.98
#